data_AF-I3E659-F1
#
_entry.id   AF-I3E659-F1
#
_cell.length_a   1.000
_cell.length_b   1.000
_cell.length_c   1.000
_cell.angle_alpha   90.00
_cell.angle_beta   90.00
_cell.angle_gamma   90.00
#
_symmetry.space_group_name_H-M   'P 1'
#
loop_
_entity.id
_entity.type
_entity.pdbx_description
1 polymer ?
#
loop_
_entity_poly.entity_id
_entity_poly.type
_entity_poly.pdbx_seq_one_letter_code
_entity_poly.pdbx_strand_id
1 'polypeptide(L)'
;MMLYYHTGNKKWFHTYKNAAVTFGKNEMHVPFSENVNEPSCFSFNLKRKAHNAGPLIGIMATERNDGSLAGNGPLFASIQTKIIQKGGLSFIFTSETLKDHGADGYLYVPSKQKWIRASFPLPHLVYNRIPFRKSENSLTTIKAFKKLKENKVPFFNPGFIDKYDLYSAALTDPEISVYFPETILIDHMSLRTFLEKHNNLYLKPCLSSKGSGIFRLKKTGKRKILFEKKDKKTVYSNFESFWYDWSPLFRKKNI
;
A
#
# COMPACT_ATOMS: atom_id res chain seq x y z
N MET A 1 0.08 -24.35 15.75
CA MET A 1 -1.38 -24.56 15.89
C MET A 1 -1.90 -24.77 14.49
N MET A 2 -2.42 -25.96 14.22
CA MET A 2 -2.94 -26.32 12.91
C MET A 2 -4.38 -25.84 12.79
N LEU A 3 -4.64 -24.99 11.81
CA LEU A 3 -6.00 -24.67 11.37
C LEU A 3 -6.27 -25.31 10.02
N TYR A 4 -7.53 -25.65 9.80
CA TYR A 4 -8.01 -26.23 8.56
C TYR A 4 -9.08 -25.33 7.97
N TYR A 5 -9.11 -25.23 6.64
CA TYR A 5 -10.17 -24.54 5.91
C TYR A 5 -10.82 -25.51 4.92
N HIS A 6 -12.14 -25.63 5.00
CA HIS A 6 -12.90 -26.47 4.09
C HIS A 6 -13.61 -25.59 3.04
N THR A 7 -13.26 -25.72 1.76
CA THR A 7 -13.76 -24.82 0.70
C THR A 7 -15.24 -24.98 0.36
N GLY A 8 -15.85 -26.15 0.58
CA GLY A 8 -17.27 -26.39 0.25
C GLY A 8 -18.22 -25.65 1.19
N ASN A 9 -18.10 -25.87 2.50
CA ASN A 9 -18.87 -25.17 3.53
C ASN A 9 -18.29 -23.80 3.95
N LYS A 10 -17.10 -23.42 3.44
CA LYS A 10 -16.40 -22.15 3.69
C LYS A 10 -16.10 -21.88 5.18
N LYS A 11 -15.71 -22.91 5.93
CA LYS A 11 -15.44 -22.79 7.37
C LYS A 11 -13.99 -23.10 7.74
N TRP A 12 -13.48 -22.35 8.71
CA TRP A 12 -12.28 -22.68 9.47
C TRP A 12 -12.62 -23.66 10.59
N PHE A 13 -11.71 -24.59 10.90
CA PHE A 13 -11.85 -25.52 12.03
C PHE A 13 -10.49 -25.99 12.56
N HIS A 14 -10.48 -26.65 13.72
CA HIS A 14 -9.30 -27.29 14.31
C HIS A 14 -9.60 -28.70 14.82
N THR A 15 -8.56 -29.47 15.16
CA THR A 15 -8.65 -30.87 15.64
C THR A 15 -8.24 -31.05 17.11
N TYR A 16 -7.99 -29.96 17.83
CA TYR A 16 -7.65 -30.01 19.27
C TYR A 16 -8.90 -30.22 20.16
N LYS A 17 -9.08 -31.41 20.74
CA LYS A 17 -10.17 -31.68 21.70
C LYS A 17 -10.03 -30.83 22.96
N ASN A 18 -11.17 -30.35 23.49
CA ASN A 18 -11.25 -29.56 24.73
C ASN A 18 -10.38 -28.27 24.74
N ALA A 19 -10.05 -27.74 23.56
CA ALA A 19 -9.29 -26.50 23.43
C ALA A 19 -10.18 -25.39 22.87
N ALA A 20 -10.15 -24.23 23.52
CA ALA A 20 -10.64 -23.01 22.90
C ALA A 20 -9.58 -22.54 21.89
N VAL A 21 -9.97 -22.39 20.63
CA VAL A 21 -9.09 -21.87 19.58
C VAL A 21 -9.76 -20.66 18.96
N THR A 22 -9.02 -19.56 18.86
CA THR A 22 -9.48 -18.35 18.20
C THR A 22 -8.58 -17.98 17.03
N PHE A 23 -9.08 -17.14 16.12
CA PHE A 23 -8.35 -16.71 14.94
C PHE A 23 -8.62 -15.23 14.63
N GLY A 24 -7.54 -14.52 14.30
CA GLY A 24 -7.61 -13.11 13.88
C GLY A 24 -7.62 -12.12 15.05
N LYS A 25 -7.70 -10.83 14.70
CA LYS A 25 -7.67 -9.71 15.65
C LYS A 25 -8.87 -9.68 16.58
N ASN A 26 -10.04 -10.07 16.07
CA ASN A 26 -11.29 -10.15 16.82
C ASN A 26 -11.48 -11.51 17.50
N GLU A 27 -10.44 -12.36 17.55
CA GLU A 27 -10.45 -13.65 18.25
C GLU A 27 -11.68 -14.51 17.92
N MET A 28 -12.01 -14.60 16.62
CA MET A 28 -13.14 -15.40 16.16
C MET A 28 -12.96 -16.85 16.58
N HIS A 29 -13.96 -17.42 17.27
CA HIS A 29 -13.93 -18.81 17.67
C HIS A 29 -13.86 -19.74 16.45
N VAL A 30 -12.90 -20.65 16.46
CA VAL A 30 -12.73 -21.67 15.43
C VAL A 30 -13.32 -22.98 15.98
N PRO A 31 -14.32 -23.59 15.34
CA PRO A 31 -14.92 -24.82 15.84
C PRO A 31 -13.99 -26.03 15.73
N PHE A 32 -14.18 -27.00 16.63
CA PHE A 32 -13.58 -28.33 16.53
C PHE A 32 -14.28 -29.17 15.45
N SER A 33 -13.52 -29.93 14.67
CA SER A 33 -14.03 -30.95 13.74
C SER A 33 -12.94 -31.98 13.43
N GLU A 34 -13.31 -33.25 13.31
CA GLU A 34 -12.40 -34.35 12.95
C GLU A 34 -12.35 -34.60 11.43
N ASN A 35 -13.17 -33.90 10.63
CA ASN A 35 -13.29 -34.11 9.18
C ASN A 35 -12.15 -33.44 8.39
N VAL A 36 -10.93 -33.97 8.50
CA VAL A 36 -9.73 -33.43 7.84
C VAL A 36 -9.38 -34.06 6.49
N ASN A 37 -9.93 -35.23 6.17
CA ASN A 37 -9.52 -36.05 5.02
C ASN A 37 -10.26 -35.74 3.71
N GLU A 38 -11.05 -34.66 3.67
CA GLU A 38 -11.78 -34.28 2.47
C GLU A 38 -10.86 -33.55 1.46
N PRO A 39 -10.99 -33.79 0.14
CA PRO A 39 -10.18 -33.10 -0.89
C PRO A 39 -10.33 -31.56 -0.87
N SER A 40 -11.42 -31.07 -0.29
CA SER A 40 -11.76 -29.66 -0.05
C SER A 40 -11.09 -29.05 1.18
N CYS A 41 -10.36 -29.83 1.98
CA CYS A 41 -9.68 -29.37 3.19
C CYS A 41 -8.23 -28.95 2.93
N PHE A 42 -7.87 -27.78 3.45
CA PHE A 42 -6.51 -27.22 3.41
C PHE A 42 -6.02 -26.95 4.82
N SER A 43 -4.81 -27.40 5.15
CA SER A 43 -4.22 -27.23 6.47
C SER A 43 -3.12 -26.18 6.48
N PHE A 44 -3.05 -25.42 7.58
CA PHE A 44 -2.09 -24.34 7.79
C PHE A 44 -1.55 -24.40 9.21
N ASN A 45 -0.23 -24.59 9.35
CA ASN A 45 0.42 -24.56 10.66
C ASN A 45 0.79 -23.13 11.03
N LEU A 46 0.05 -22.56 11.97
CA LEU A 46 0.22 -21.18 12.43
C LEU A 46 0.92 -21.13 13.78
N LYS A 47 1.69 -20.07 14.02
CA LYS A 47 2.08 -19.70 15.39
C LYS A 47 0.84 -19.33 16.19
N ARG A 48 1.01 -19.19 17.50
CA ARG A 48 -0.07 -18.79 18.39
C ARG A 48 0.42 -17.86 19.47
N LYS A 49 -0.48 -17.01 19.96
CA LYS A 49 -0.33 -16.30 21.22
C LYS A 49 -1.49 -16.74 22.12
N ALA A 50 -1.18 -17.44 23.20
CA ALA A 50 -2.17 -18.15 24.01
C ALA A 50 -3.05 -19.06 23.12
N HIS A 51 -4.35 -18.80 23.08
CA HIS A 51 -5.35 -19.57 22.34
C HIS A 51 -5.63 -19.04 20.92
N ASN A 52 -5.03 -17.90 20.54
CA ASN A 52 -5.27 -17.24 19.25
C ASN A 52 -4.21 -17.61 18.20
N ALA A 53 -4.65 -18.12 17.04
CA ALA A 53 -3.81 -18.49 15.92
C ALA A 53 -3.39 -17.28 15.08
N GLY A 54 -2.12 -17.18 14.70
CA GLY A 54 -1.64 -16.08 13.88
C GLY A 54 -0.12 -15.97 13.77
N PRO A 55 0.41 -14.89 13.16
CA PRO A 55 -0.32 -13.71 12.72
C PRO A 55 -1.16 -13.97 11.46
N LEU A 56 -2.26 -13.23 11.34
CA LEU A 56 -3.12 -13.15 10.15
C LEU A 56 -2.92 -11.77 9.53
N ILE A 57 -2.46 -11.71 8.29
CA ILE A 57 -2.16 -10.46 7.59
C ILE A 57 -3.14 -10.28 6.42
N GLY A 58 -3.92 -9.20 6.44
CA GLY A 58 -4.77 -8.84 5.31
C GLY A 58 -3.96 -8.01 4.32
N ILE A 59 -3.81 -8.48 3.08
CA ILE A 59 -3.19 -7.72 2.00
C ILE A 59 -4.31 -6.98 1.28
N MET A 60 -4.42 -5.67 1.51
CA MET A 60 -5.50 -4.87 0.94
C MET A 60 -5.13 -4.43 -0.48
N ALA A 61 -5.95 -4.79 -1.46
CA ALA A 61 -5.83 -4.43 -2.87
C ALA A 61 -7.11 -3.72 -3.35
N THR A 62 -7.24 -3.53 -4.66
CA THR A 62 -8.46 -3.01 -5.32
C THR A 62 -8.80 -3.91 -6.49
N GLU A 63 -10.06 -3.91 -6.91
CA GLU A 63 -10.46 -4.51 -8.18
C GLU A 63 -10.17 -3.55 -9.35
N ARG A 64 -9.99 -4.12 -10.53
CA ARG A 64 -10.03 -3.42 -11.81
C ARG A 64 -11.47 -3.40 -12.33
N ASN A 65 -11.72 -2.62 -13.37
CA ASN A 65 -13.05 -2.50 -13.98
C ASN A 65 -13.60 -3.83 -14.53
N ASP A 66 -12.73 -4.80 -14.82
CA ASP A 66 -13.08 -6.15 -15.28
C ASP A 66 -13.35 -7.13 -14.12
N GLY A 67 -13.36 -6.66 -12.87
CA GLY A 67 -13.55 -7.48 -11.66
C GLY A 67 -12.31 -8.28 -11.25
N SER A 68 -11.19 -8.18 -11.97
CA SER A 68 -9.94 -8.82 -11.57
C SER A 68 -9.22 -8.02 -10.48
N LEU A 69 -8.49 -8.71 -9.60
CA LEU A 69 -7.67 -8.04 -8.59
C LEU A 69 -6.53 -7.24 -9.24
N ALA A 70 -6.43 -5.96 -8.93
CA ALA A 70 -5.29 -5.15 -9.31
C ALA A 70 -4.07 -5.48 -8.46
N GLY A 71 -2.91 -5.62 -9.10
CA GLY A 71 -1.64 -5.87 -8.43
C GLY A 71 -0.75 -6.83 -9.20
N ASN A 72 0.20 -7.43 -8.50
CA ASN A 72 1.13 -8.42 -9.04
C ASN A 72 0.83 -9.78 -8.38
N GLY A 73 0.09 -10.64 -9.09
CA GLY A 73 -0.30 -11.97 -8.62
C GLY A 73 0.88 -12.84 -8.16
N PRO A 74 1.96 -12.97 -8.96
CA PRO A 74 3.18 -13.67 -8.55
C PRO A 74 3.80 -13.12 -7.26
N LEU A 75 3.83 -11.80 -7.08
CA LEU A 75 4.31 -11.19 -5.84
C LEU A 75 3.39 -11.50 -4.66
N PHE A 76 2.07 -11.48 -4.85
CA PHE A 76 1.17 -11.87 -3.77
C PHE A 76 1.35 -13.34 -3.39
N ALA A 77 1.44 -14.25 -4.36
CA ALA A 77 1.73 -15.65 -4.12
C ALA A 77 3.06 -15.85 -3.35
N SER A 78 4.10 -15.10 -3.70
CA SER A 78 5.40 -15.19 -3.02
C SER A 78 5.35 -14.66 -1.58
N ILE A 79 4.66 -13.54 -1.34
CA ILE A 79 4.40 -12.99 0.00
C ILE A 79 3.65 -14.01 0.86
N GLN A 80 2.53 -14.53 0.38
CA GLN A 80 1.72 -15.49 1.14
C GLN A 80 2.51 -16.78 1.44
N THR A 81 3.28 -17.27 0.47
CA THR A 81 4.16 -18.44 0.66
C THR A 81 5.17 -18.19 1.78
N LYS A 82 5.82 -17.02 1.80
CA LYS A 82 6.79 -16.71 2.86
C LYS A 82 6.14 -16.51 4.23
N ILE A 83 4.95 -15.93 4.29
CA ILE A 83 4.20 -15.80 5.54
C ILE A 83 3.82 -17.18 6.09
N ILE A 84 3.34 -18.09 5.24
CA ILE A 84 3.03 -19.49 5.62
C ILE A 84 4.29 -20.19 6.18
N GLN A 85 5.43 -20.06 5.51
CA GLN A 85 6.71 -20.65 5.97
C GLN A 85 7.17 -20.13 7.34
N LYS A 86 6.75 -18.91 7.73
CA LYS A 86 7.07 -18.32 9.04
C LYS A 86 6.00 -18.61 10.10
N GLY A 87 5.00 -19.43 9.78
CA GLY A 87 3.88 -19.78 10.66
C GLY A 87 2.84 -18.67 10.77
N GLY A 88 2.72 -17.79 9.78
CA GLY A 88 1.60 -16.86 9.67
C GLY A 88 0.65 -17.27 8.55
N LEU A 89 -0.44 -16.54 8.41
CA LEU A 89 -1.32 -16.63 7.24
C LEU A 89 -1.59 -15.23 6.69
N SER A 90 -1.85 -15.15 5.40
CA SER A 90 -2.27 -13.90 4.78
C SER A 90 -3.24 -14.15 3.64
N PHE A 91 -4.08 -13.18 3.35
CA PHE A 91 -5.08 -13.25 2.28
C PHE A 91 -5.22 -11.90 1.61
N ILE A 92 -5.62 -11.88 0.34
CA ILE A 92 -5.91 -10.64 -0.39
C ILE A 92 -7.38 -10.32 -0.25
N PHE A 93 -7.70 -9.08 0.12
CA PHE A 93 -9.07 -8.58 0.18
C PHE A 93 -9.11 -7.15 -0.37
N THR A 94 -10.31 -6.67 -0.69
CA THR A 94 -10.57 -5.29 -1.13
C THR A 94 -11.51 -4.57 -0.17
N SER A 95 -11.65 -3.26 -0.33
CA SER A 95 -12.58 -2.44 0.45
C SER A 95 -14.03 -2.93 0.37
N GLU A 96 -14.42 -3.48 -0.76
CA GLU A 96 -15.78 -3.98 -1.05
C GLU A 96 -16.06 -5.31 -0.33
N THR A 97 -15.03 -6.13 -0.13
CA THR A 97 -15.12 -7.45 0.50
C THR A 97 -14.96 -7.43 2.02
N LEU A 98 -14.68 -6.26 2.61
CA LEU A 98 -14.55 -6.07 4.05
C LEU A 98 -15.94 -6.06 4.71
N LYS A 99 -16.12 -6.91 5.72
CA LYS A 99 -17.35 -7.08 6.52
C LYS A 99 -17.14 -6.55 7.93
N ASP A 100 -18.15 -6.65 8.79
CA ASP A 100 -18.10 -6.15 10.18
C ASP A 100 -17.07 -6.89 11.04
N HIS A 101 -16.99 -8.21 10.89
CA HIS A 101 -16.16 -9.06 11.74
C HIS A 101 -15.12 -9.86 10.95
N GLY A 102 -14.83 -9.45 9.72
CA GLY A 102 -13.96 -10.20 8.83
C GLY A 102 -13.91 -9.65 7.41
N ALA A 103 -13.36 -10.43 6.50
CA ALA A 103 -13.36 -10.12 5.07
C ALA A 103 -13.34 -11.41 4.25
N ASP A 104 -13.98 -11.38 3.09
CA ASP A 104 -13.78 -12.41 2.09
C ASP A 104 -12.56 -12.07 1.24
N GLY A 105 -11.85 -13.09 0.79
CA GLY A 105 -10.64 -12.85 0.03
C GLY A 105 -10.03 -14.08 -0.58
N TYR A 106 -8.81 -13.90 -1.07
CA TYR A 106 -8.06 -14.90 -1.80
C TYR A 106 -6.82 -15.36 -1.04
N LEU A 107 -6.71 -16.67 -0.87
CA LEU A 107 -5.59 -17.35 -0.26
C LEU A 107 -4.89 -18.22 -1.30
N TYR A 108 -3.59 -18.05 -1.44
CA TYR A 108 -2.76 -18.92 -2.26
C TYR A 108 -2.35 -20.14 -1.44
N VAL A 109 -2.54 -21.32 -2.01
CA VAL A 109 -2.14 -22.60 -1.43
C VAL A 109 -0.91 -23.11 -2.17
N PRO A 110 0.31 -22.94 -1.63
CA PRO A 110 1.55 -23.26 -2.35
C PRO A 110 1.65 -24.74 -2.73
N SER A 111 1.21 -25.64 -1.85
CA SER A 111 1.25 -27.10 -2.07
C SER A 111 0.39 -27.57 -3.25
N LYS A 112 -0.59 -26.77 -3.67
CA LYS A 112 -1.48 -27.04 -4.80
C LYS A 112 -1.32 -26.03 -5.94
N GLN A 113 -0.40 -25.07 -5.79
CA GLN A 113 -0.18 -23.95 -6.69
C GLN A 113 -1.45 -23.24 -7.15
N LYS A 114 -2.45 -23.12 -6.27
CA LYS A 114 -3.77 -22.58 -6.62
C LYS A 114 -4.25 -21.51 -5.66
N TRP A 115 -5.11 -20.64 -6.17
CA TRP A 115 -5.85 -19.68 -5.37
C TRP A 115 -7.18 -20.29 -4.94
N ILE A 116 -7.55 -20.08 -3.68
CA ILE A 116 -8.88 -20.41 -3.15
C ILE A 116 -9.52 -19.14 -2.58
N ARG A 117 -10.85 -19.06 -2.68
CA ARG A 117 -11.62 -18.04 -1.96
C ARG A 117 -11.91 -18.52 -0.55
N ALA A 118 -11.71 -17.64 0.43
CA ALA A 118 -11.99 -17.92 1.82
C ALA A 118 -12.51 -16.70 2.57
N SER A 119 -13.30 -16.96 3.62
CA SER A 119 -13.74 -15.95 4.57
C SER A 119 -12.80 -15.96 5.77
N PHE A 120 -12.37 -14.79 6.20
CA PHE A 120 -11.40 -14.62 7.27
C PHE A 120 -11.97 -13.72 8.37
N PRO A 121 -11.54 -13.91 9.64
CA PRO A 121 -11.74 -12.92 10.68
C PRO A 121 -10.96 -11.63 10.36
N LEU A 122 -11.12 -10.59 11.18
CA LEU A 122 -10.32 -9.37 11.01
C LEU A 122 -8.83 -9.72 11.15
N PRO A 123 -7.96 -9.21 10.27
CA PRO A 123 -6.54 -9.52 10.33
C PRO A 123 -5.87 -8.83 11.52
N HIS A 124 -4.78 -9.42 12.02
CA HIS A 124 -3.93 -8.83 13.05
C HIS A 124 -3.18 -7.58 12.56
N LEU A 125 -2.96 -7.48 11.24
CA LEU A 125 -2.27 -6.39 10.56
C LEU A 125 -2.81 -6.30 9.13
N VAL A 126 -3.06 -5.10 8.63
CA VAL A 126 -3.32 -4.87 7.20
C VAL A 126 -2.07 -4.35 6.51
N TYR A 127 -1.64 -5.01 5.45
CA TYR A 127 -0.67 -4.47 4.51
C TYR A 127 -1.42 -3.77 3.39
N ASN A 128 -1.40 -2.42 3.39
CA ASN A 128 -2.02 -1.65 2.33
C ASN A 128 -1.16 -1.73 1.05
N ARG A 129 -1.75 -2.34 0.01
CA ARG A 129 -1.16 -2.56 -1.31
C ARG A 129 -2.06 -2.09 -2.44
N ILE A 130 -2.94 -1.14 -2.15
CA ILE A 130 -3.76 -0.49 -3.17
C ILE A 130 -2.82 0.21 -4.17
N PRO A 131 -2.82 -0.19 -5.46
CA PRO A 131 -1.81 0.26 -6.42
C PRO A 131 -2.07 1.67 -6.96
N PHE A 132 -3.25 2.25 -6.70
CA PHE A 132 -3.67 3.54 -7.28
C PHE A 132 -4.14 4.50 -6.19
N ARG A 133 -3.58 5.73 -6.17
CA ARG A 133 -4.02 6.81 -5.27
C ARG A 133 -5.52 7.09 -5.37
N LYS A 134 -6.09 7.05 -6.58
CA LYS A 134 -7.53 7.25 -6.78
C LYS A 134 -8.37 6.20 -6.04
N SER A 135 -7.97 4.94 -6.09
CA SER A 135 -8.65 3.85 -5.36
C SER A 135 -8.43 3.96 -3.85
N GLU A 136 -7.23 4.36 -3.41
CA GLU A 136 -6.93 4.56 -1.99
C GLU A 136 -7.79 5.68 -1.39
N ASN A 137 -7.97 6.78 -2.12
CA ASN A 137 -8.77 7.93 -1.71
C ASN A 137 -10.28 7.79 -2.02
N SER A 138 -10.74 6.60 -2.46
CA SER A 138 -12.16 6.39 -2.70
C SER A 138 -12.96 6.39 -1.39
N LEU A 139 -14.23 6.81 -1.43
CA LEU A 139 -15.09 6.82 -0.25
C LEU A 139 -15.21 5.42 0.39
N THR A 140 -15.26 4.36 -0.42
CA THR A 140 -15.33 2.97 0.06
C THR A 140 -14.05 2.58 0.81
N THR A 141 -12.87 2.90 0.27
CA THR A 141 -11.59 2.63 0.93
C THR A 141 -11.43 3.43 2.21
N ILE A 142 -11.79 4.73 2.20
CA ILE A 142 -11.72 5.58 3.39
C ILE A 142 -12.59 5.00 4.52
N LYS A 143 -13.80 4.54 4.20
CA LYS A 143 -14.69 3.84 5.16
C LYS A 143 -14.06 2.54 5.67
N ALA A 144 -13.44 1.76 4.80
CA ALA A 144 -12.75 0.53 5.18
C ALA A 144 -11.57 0.79 6.13
N PHE A 145 -10.74 1.80 5.85
CA PHE A 145 -9.66 2.23 6.74
C PHE A 145 -10.17 2.68 8.11
N LYS A 146 -11.24 3.48 8.13
CA LYS A 146 -11.88 3.92 9.39
C LYS A 146 -12.33 2.71 10.22
N LYS A 147 -13.04 1.77 9.59
CA LYS A 147 -13.54 0.56 10.25
C LYS A 147 -12.44 -0.33 10.82
N LEU A 148 -11.36 -0.55 10.06
CA LEU A 148 -10.20 -1.31 10.52
C LEU A 148 -9.51 -0.61 11.70
N LYS A 149 -9.40 0.73 11.65
CA LYS A 149 -8.86 1.54 12.75
C LYS A 149 -9.72 1.47 14.01
N GLU A 150 -11.05 1.55 13.89
CA GLU A 150 -12.01 1.38 14.99
C GLU A 150 -11.86 0.00 15.66
N ASN A 151 -11.58 -1.04 14.87
CA ASN A 151 -11.27 -2.39 15.36
C ASN A 151 -9.81 -2.57 15.84
N LYS A 152 -9.05 -1.48 15.97
CA LYS A 152 -7.64 -1.48 16.42
C LYS A 152 -6.74 -2.40 15.58
N VAL A 153 -7.03 -2.51 14.28
CA VAL A 153 -6.18 -3.22 13.32
C VAL A 153 -5.09 -2.25 12.83
N PRO A 154 -3.80 -2.51 13.11
CA PRO A 154 -2.71 -1.67 12.61
C PRO A 154 -2.53 -1.84 11.10
N PHE A 155 -1.87 -0.86 10.49
CA PHE A 155 -1.50 -0.88 9.07
C PHE A 155 0.01 -0.88 8.88
N PHE A 156 0.48 -1.67 7.92
CA PHE A 156 1.79 -1.53 7.31
C PHE A 156 1.64 -0.84 5.95
N ASN A 157 2.50 0.14 5.67
CA ASN A 157 2.44 1.00 4.48
C ASN A 157 1.08 1.75 4.36
N PRO A 158 0.70 2.59 5.35
CA PRO A 158 -0.68 3.07 5.52
C PRO A 158 -1.21 3.91 4.36
N GLY A 159 -0.34 4.50 3.54
CA GLY A 159 -0.77 5.24 2.36
C GLY A 159 0.40 5.61 1.46
N PHE A 160 0.09 6.26 0.34
CA PHE A 160 1.12 6.78 -0.53
C PHE A 160 1.86 7.98 0.08
N ILE A 161 3.19 7.92 0.05
CA ILE A 161 4.08 9.00 0.52
C ILE A 161 3.82 10.30 -0.26
N ASP A 162 3.65 11.40 0.46
CA ASP A 162 3.85 12.76 -0.05
C ASP A 162 5.31 13.16 0.19
N LYS A 163 5.99 13.64 -0.86
CA LYS A 163 7.42 13.97 -0.78
C LYS A 163 7.70 15.20 0.08
N TYR A 164 6.78 16.18 0.08
CA TYR A 164 6.94 17.38 0.87
C TYR A 164 6.65 17.12 2.34
N ASP A 165 5.66 16.28 2.64
CA ASP A 165 5.43 15.83 4.03
C ASP A 165 6.63 15.02 4.54
N LEU A 166 7.20 14.13 3.72
CA LEU A 166 8.41 13.39 4.07
C LEU A 166 9.60 14.33 4.31
N TYR A 167 9.80 15.31 3.43
CA TYR A 167 10.85 16.32 3.61
C TYR A 167 10.64 17.11 4.90
N SER A 168 9.42 17.60 5.15
CA SER A 168 9.09 18.37 6.34
C SER A 168 9.28 17.56 7.62
N ALA A 169 8.90 16.28 7.62
CA ALA A 169 9.14 15.36 8.73
C ALA A 169 10.63 15.05 8.92
N ALA A 170 11.41 14.96 7.84
CA ALA A 170 12.85 14.73 7.95
C ALA A 170 13.60 15.94 8.50
N LEU A 171 13.12 17.16 8.25
CA LEU A 171 13.71 18.38 8.80
C LEU A 171 13.51 18.56 10.31
N THR A 172 12.60 17.82 10.95
CA THR A 172 12.43 17.91 12.41
C THR A 172 13.53 17.18 13.18
N ASP A 173 14.33 16.35 12.51
CA ASP A 173 15.45 15.62 13.07
C ASP A 173 16.78 16.24 12.59
N PRO A 174 17.58 16.85 13.48
CA PRO A 174 18.85 17.46 13.11
C PRO A 174 19.85 16.50 12.45
N GLU A 175 19.88 15.22 12.85
CA GLU A 175 20.82 14.23 12.30
C GLU A 175 20.43 13.82 10.87
N ILE A 176 19.14 13.82 10.56
CA ILE A 176 18.63 13.44 9.23
C ILE A 176 18.65 14.65 8.28
N SER A 177 18.29 15.84 8.78
CA SER A 177 18.07 17.05 7.98
C SER A 177 19.27 17.43 7.10
N VAL A 178 20.50 17.20 7.58
CA VAL A 178 21.75 17.52 6.86
C VAL A 178 21.92 16.74 5.55
N TYR A 179 21.21 15.61 5.39
CA TYR A 179 21.26 14.78 4.18
C TYR A 179 20.18 15.14 3.15
N PHE A 180 19.27 16.05 3.46
CA PHE A 180 18.23 16.49 2.54
C PHE A 180 18.64 17.76 1.78
N PRO A 181 18.45 17.82 0.46
CA PRO A 181 18.64 19.05 -0.28
C PRO A 181 17.55 20.05 0.09
N GLU A 182 17.90 21.34 0.08
CA GLU A 182 16.92 22.42 0.26
C GLU A 182 15.77 22.23 -0.74
N THR A 183 14.55 22.24 -0.23
CA THR A 183 13.33 21.97 -0.99
C THR A 183 12.27 23.02 -0.65
N ILE A 184 11.56 23.51 -1.66
CA ILE A 184 10.47 24.47 -1.55
C ILE A 184 9.22 23.94 -2.27
N LEU A 185 8.04 24.40 -1.83
CA LEU A 185 6.84 24.31 -2.66
C LEU A 185 6.90 25.37 -3.76
N ILE A 186 6.35 25.06 -4.94
CA ILE A 186 6.45 25.95 -6.10
C ILE A 186 5.32 26.97 -6.10
N ASP A 187 5.70 28.23 -6.03
CA ASP A 187 4.96 29.36 -6.57
C ASP A 187 5.87 30.18 -7.51
N HIS A 188 5.32 31.23 -8.13
CA HIS A 188 6.07 32.03 -9.10
C HIS A 188 7.33 32.65 -8.50
N MET A 189 7.17 33.29 -7.34
CA MET A 189 8.22 34.08 -6.70
C MET A 189 9.24 33.19 -6.00
N SER A 190 8.77 32.13 -5.31
CA SER A 190 9.66 31.18 -4.65
C SER A 190 10.52 30.44 -5.68
N LEU A 191 9.94 29.92 -6.77
CA LEU A 191 10.72 29.22 -7.79
C LEU A 191 11.74 30.13 -8.45
N ARG A 192 11.37 31.38 -8.75
CA ARG A 192 12.30 32.36 -9.33
C ARG A 192 13.47 32.61 -8.39
N THR A 193 13.20 32.92 -7.13
CA THR A 193 14.23 33.19 -6.11
C THR A 193 15.12 31.98 -5.88
N PHE A 194 14.53 30.78 -5.84
CA PHE A 194 15.25 29.53 -5.65
C PHE A 194 16.14 29.19 -6.85
N LEU A 195 15.70 29.49 -8.06
CA LEU A 195 16.48 29.32 -9.28
C LEU A 195 17.66 30.29 -9.34
N GLU A 196 17.48 31.52 -8.87
CA GLU A 196 18.59 32.49 -8.74
C GLU A 196 19.64 32.01 -7.74
N LYS A 197 19.21 31.42 -6.61
CA LYS A 197 20.09 30.88 -5.58
C LYS A 197 20.91 29.69 -6.07
N HIS A 198 20.28 28.72 -6.73
CA HIS A 198 20.89 27.41 -7.02
C HIS A 198 21.26 27.17 -8.48
N ASN A 199 20.77 27.98 -9.42
CA ASN A 199 20.97 27.90 -10.88
C ASN A 199 20.53 26.60 -11.58
N ASN A 200 20.31 25.51 -10.86
CA ASN A 200 19.96 24.21 -11.42
C ASN A 200 19.08 23.43 -10.43
N LEU A 201 17.81 23.24 -10.79
CA LEU A 201 16.78 22.69 -9.93
C LEU A 201 16.20 21.42 -10.52
N TYR A 202 15.74 20.52 -9.64
CA TYR A 202 14.84 19.43 -10.00
C TYR A 202 13.43 19.78 -9.52
N LEU A 203 12.46 19.77 -10.44
CA LEU A 203 11.05 19.97 -10.13
C LEU A 203 10.37 18.60 -10.12
N LYS A 204 9.64 18.27 -9.05
CA LYS A 204 8.99 16.96 -8.88
C LYS A 204 7.62 17.15 -8.23
N PRO A 205 6.53 16.55 -8.76
CA PRO A 205 5.24 16.59 -8.10
C PRO A 205 5.29 15.91 -6.73
N CYS A 206 4.65 16.51 -5.72
CA CYS A 206 4.60 15.96 -4.37
C CYS A 206 4.09 14.51 -4.37
N LEU A 207 3.00 14.28 -5.11
CA LEU A 207 2.26 13.01 -5.12
C LEU A 207 2.61 12.04 -6.27
N SER A 208 3.63 12.30 -7.10
CA SER A 208 4.00 11.37 -8.19
C SER A 208 4.84 10.17 -7.71
N SER A 209 4.98 9.14 -8.55
CA SER A 209 5.84 7.98 -8.30
C SER A 209 6.60 7.56 -9.57
N LYS A 210 7.59 6.68 -9.44
CA LYS A 210 8.39 6.10 -10.55
C LYS A 210 9.07 7.13 -11.46
N GLY A 211 9.45 8.28 -10.92
CA GLY A 211 10.09 9.37 -11.69
C GLY A 211 9.15 10.12 -12.64
N SER A 212 7.84 9.85 -12.59
CA SER A 212 6.88 10.56 -13.44
C SER A 212 6.79 12.03 -13.07
N GLY A 213 6.89 12.90 -14.07
CA GLY A 213 6.80 14.34 -13.91
C GLY A 213 8.03 15.00 -13.30
N ILE A 214 9.18 14.31 -13.24
CA ILE A 214 10.43 14.97 -12.86
C ILE A 214 10.92 15.82 -14.03
N PHE A 215 11.23 17.07 -13.74
CA PHE A 215 11.82 18.02 -14.67
C PHE A 215 13.10 18.60 -14.10
N ARG A 216 13.96 19.12 -14.97
CA ARG A 216 15.12 19.90 -14.58
C ARG A 216 15.00 21.31 -15.14
N LEU A 217 15.24 22.30 -14.29
CA LEU A 217 15.19 23.71 -14.64
C LEU A 217 16.56 24.33 -14.36
N LYS A 218 17.25 24.79 -15.40
CA LYS A 218 18.60 25.33 -15.29
C LYS A 218 18.64 26.76 -15.84
N LYS A 219 19.17 27.69 -15.07
CA LYS A 219 19.51 29.03 -15.55
C LYS A 219 20.80 28.94 -16.37
N THR A 220 20.76 29.52 -17.56
CA THR A 220 21.89 29.54 -18.51
C THR A 220 22.20 31.00 -18.88
N GLY A 221 23.39 31.47 -18.51
CA GLY A 221 23.74 32.89 -18.62
C GLY A 221 22.87 33.79 -17.75
N LYS A 222 22.71 35.07 -18.15
CA LYS A 222 22.02 36.08 -17.32
C LYS A 222 20.49 35.91 -17.26
N ARG A 223 19.86 35.40 -18.32
CA ARG A 223 18.39 35.38 -18.45
C ARG A 223 17.79 34.06 -18.96
N LYS A 224 18.50 33.29 -19.79
CA LYS A 224 17.91 32.13 -20.47
C LYS A 224 17.68 30.97 -19.51
N ILE A 225 16.61 30.24 -19.73
CA ILE A 225 16.23 29.07 -18.93
C ILE A 225 16.22 27.83 -19.83
N LEU A 226 16.99 26.81 -19.44
CA LEU A 226 16.93 25.48 -20.02
C LEU A 226 15.99 24.62 -19.19
N PHE A 227 14.94 24.10 -19.82
CA PHE A 227 13.99 23.18 -19.22
C PHE A 227 14.12 21.81 -19.86
N GLU A 228 14.41 20.80 -19.05
CA GLU A 228 14.62 19.43 -19.49
C GLU A 228 13.54 18.51 -18.90
N LYS A 229 12.92 17.74 -19.79
CA LYS A 229 12.14 16.54 -19.47
C LYS A 229 12.94 15.33 -19.93
N LYS A 230 12.52 14.13 -19.49
CA LYS A 230 13.18 12.85 -19.80
C LYS A 230 13.79 12.78 -21.21
N ASP A 231 13.01 13.13 -22.23
CA ASP A 231 13.42 13.01 -23.64
C ASP A 231 13.28 14.33 -24.45
N LYS A 232 13.11 15.49 -23.78
CA LYS A 232 12.91 16.77 -24.47
C LYS A 232 13.58 17.92 -23.72
N LYS A 233 14.26 18.79 -24.47
CA LYS A 233 14.87 20.02 -23.97
C LYS A 233 14.24 21.22 -24.66
N THR A 234 13.92 22.26 -23.90
CA THR A 234 13.41 23.53 -24.41
C THR A 234 14.21 24.66 -23.79
N VAL A 235 14.59 25.64 -24.60
CA VAL A 235 15.25 26.87 -24.13
C VAL A 235 14.25 28.01 -24.18
N TYR A 236 14.10 28.69 -23.05
CA TYR A 236 13.28 29.87 -22.87
C TYR A 236 14.16 31.11 -22.78
N SER A 237 13.69 32.24 -23.31
CA SER A 237 14.45 33.50 -23.31
C SER A 237 14.60 34.10 -21.92
N ASN A 238 13.62 33.86 -21.04
CA ASN A 238 13.59 34.30 -19.65
C ASN A 238 12.70 33.40 -18.79
N PHE A 239 12.74 33.60 -17.47
CA PHE A 239 11.90 32.87 -16.50
C PHE A 239 10.40 33.01 -16.78
N GLU A 240 9.94 34.20 -17.16
CA GLU A 240 8.52 34.48 -17.37
C GLU A 240 7.93 33.67 -18.53
N SER A 241 8.66 33.56 -19.64
CA SER A 241 8.25 32.71 -20.78
C SER A 241 8.15 31.23 -20.40
N PHE A 242 9.09 30.72 -19.58
CA PHE A 242 8.98 29.38 -19.02
C PHE A 242 7.75 29.24 -18.10
N TRP A 243 7.55 30.20 -17.19
CA TRP A 243 6.47 30.14 -16.22
C TRP A 243 5.09 30.17 -16.89
N TYR A 244 4.92 31.00 -17.91
CA TYR A 244 3.68 31.09 -18.68
C TYR A 244 3.25 29.71 -19.23
N ASP A 245 4.19 28.97 -19.84
CA ASP A 245 3.93 27.65 -20.41
C ASP A 245 3.64 26.56 -19.37
N TRP A 246 4.31 26.62 -18.20
CA TRP A 246 4.35 25.49 -17.26
C TRP A 246 3.52 25.68 -15.99
N SER A 247 3.22 26.91 -15.59
CA SER A 247 2.44 27.20 -14.39
C SER A 247 1.04 26.55 -14.37
N PRO A 248 0.31 26.38 -15.49
CA PRO A 248 -0.96 25.65 -15.47
C PRO A 248 -0.78 24.18 -15.04
N LEU A 249 0.33 23.54 -15.42
CA LEU A 249 0.64 22.17 -15.00
C LEU A 249 0.97 22.11 -13.51
N PHE A 250 1.75 23.06 -13.01
CA PHE A 250 2.20 23.08 -11.62
C PHE A 250 1.00 23.22 -10.67
N ARG A 251 0.08 24.14 -10.98
CA ARG A 251 -1.19 24.31 -10.24
C ARG A 251 -2.05 23.05 -10.24
N LYS A 252 -2.10 22.33 -11.37
CA LYS A 252 -2.93 21.11 -11.50
C LYS A 252 -2.33 19.89 -10.77
N LYS A 253 -1.02 19.87 -10.54
CA LYS A 253 -0.30 18.68 -10.04
C LYS A 253 0.24 18.81 -8.63
N ASN A 254 -0.03 19.92 -7.93
CA ASN A 254 0.57 20.23 -6.62
C ASN A 254 2.08 19.95 -6.65
N ILE A 255 2.75 20.54 -7.63
CA ILE A 255 4.23 20.51 -7.73
C ILE A 255 4.77 21.57 -6.79
#